data_AF-A0A6G1ITF2-F1
#
_entry.id   AF-A0A6G1ITF2-F1
#
_cell.length_a   1.000
_cell.length_b   1.000
_cell.length_c   1.000
_cell.angle_alpha   90.00
_cell.angle_beta   90.00
_cell.angle_gamma   90.00
#
_symmetry.space_group_name_H-M   'P 1'
#
loop_
_entity.id
_entity.type
_entity.pdbx_description
1 polymer ?
#
loop_
_entity_poly.entity_id
_entity_poly.type
_entity_poly.pdbx_seq_one_letter_code
_entity_poly.pdbx_strand_id
1 'polypeptide(L)'
;PQPDTNTFETQEEFLASLEPVPIETVDADHRRCPHCWKYYGESDPDLDNAEVPVRLRCNHVLGDKCLQDLFGLPQPVRVNFKELSYEPGSKG
;
A
#
# COMPACT_ATOMS: atom_id res chain seq x y z
N PRO A 1 -4.48 -10.95 -19.72
CA PRO A 1 -4.12 -12.26 -19.12
C PRO A 1 -5.39 -12.86 -18.54
N GLN A 2 -5.57 -14.19 -18.59
CA GLN A 2 -6.70 -14.84 -17.92
C GLN A 2 -6.41 -14.93 -16.41
N PRO A 3 -7.41 -14.72 -15.54
CA PRO A 3 -7.22 -14.89 -14.11
C PRO A 3 -6.83 -16.33 -13.79
N ASP A 4 -5.90 -16.49 -12.86
CA ASP A 4 -5.41 -17.77 -12.36
C ASP A 4 -5.56 -17.87 -10.83
N THR A 5 -5.01 -18.91 -10.22
CA THR A 5 -5.06 -19.13 -8.76
C THR A 5 -4.34 -18.06 -7.95
N ASN A 6 -3.59 -17.16 -8.56
CA ASN A 6 -2.90 -16.04 -7.91
C ASN A 6 -3.60 -14.70 -8.15
N THR A 7 -4.71 -14.71 -8.87
CA THR A 7 -5.50 -13.50 -9.15
C THR A 7 -6.54 -13.31 -8.05
N PHE A 8 -6.60 -12.10 -7.50
CA PHE A 8 -7.64 -11.68 -6.55
C PHE A 8 -8.79 -11.02 -7.31
N GLU A 9 -10.04 -11.17 -6.84
CA GLU A 9 -11.19 -10.56 -7.50
C GLU A 9 -11.23 -9.05 -7.23
N THR A 10 -10.81 -8.63 -6.03
CA THR A 10 -10.71 -7.22 -5.66
C THR A 10 -9.38 -6.87 -4.99
N GLN A 11 -9.10 -5.56 -4.91
CA GLN A 11 -7.93 -5.03 -4.23
C GLN A 11 -8.04 -5.21 -2.70
N GLU A 12 -9.26 -5.12 -2.15
CA GLU A 12 -9.55 -5.40 -0.75
C GLU A 12 -9.23 -6.85 -0.38
N GLU A 13 -9.57 -7.82 -1.25
CA GLU A 13 -9.22 -9.22 -1.04
C GLU A 13 -7.70 -9.44 -1.04
N PHE A 14 -6.98 -8.76 -1.94
CA PHE A 14 -5.53 -8.79 -1.94
C PHE A 14 -4.97 -8.27 -0.61
N LEU A 15 -5.40 -7.09 -0.18
CA LEU A 15 -4.95 -6.47 1.08
C LEU A 15 -5.30 -7.33 2.30
N ALA A 16 -6.49 -7.96 2.32
CA ALA A 16 -6.91 -8.84 3.40
C ALA A 16 -6.12 -10.15 3.45
N SER A 17 -5.51 -10.57 2.33
CA SER A 17 -4.68 -11.77 2.25
C SER A 17 -3.24 -11.57 2.76
N LEU A 18 -2.86 -10.34 3.11
CA LEU A 18 -1.53 -10.01 3.58
C LEU A 18 -1.33 -10.52 5.01
N GLU A 19 -0.63 -11.64 5.14
CA GLU A 19 -0.29 -12.23 6.44
C GLU A 19 1.18 -11.99 6.79
N PRO A 20 1.47 -11.37 7.95
CA PRO A 20 2.82 -11.27 8.48
C PRO A 20 3.50 -12.63 8.62
N VAL A 21 4.78 -12.68 8.27
CA VAL A 21 5.64 -13.85 8.50
C VAL A 21 6.69 -13.54 9.57
N PRO A 22 7.15 -14.53 10.35
CA PRO A 22 8.25 -14.32 11.29
C PRO A 22 9.54 -13.98 10.53
N ILE A 23 10.33 -13.02 11.05
CA ILE A 23 11.57 -12.56 10.40
C ILE A 23 12.61 -13.68 10.27
N GLU A 24 12.56 -14.66 11.15
CA GLU A 24 13.41 -15.86 11.15
C GLU A 24 13.17 -16.73 9.92
N THR A 25 11.98 -16.65 9.32
CA THR A 25 11.61 -17.39 8.09
C THR A 25 11.98 -16.64 6.81
N VAL A 26 12.50 -15.42 6.93
CA VAL A 26 12.97 -14.58 5.82
C VAL A 26 14.48 -14.72 5.66
N ASP A 27 14.93 -15.03 4.45
CA ASP A 27 16.34 -15.11 4.11
C ASP A 27 17.07 -13.84 4.53
N ALA A 28 18.30 -13.98 5.05
CA ALA A 28 19.06 -12.85 5.58
C ALA A 28 19.22 -11.69 4.56
N ASP A 29 19.43 -12.04 3.29
CA ASP A 29 19.60 -11.07 2.20
C ASP A 29 18.28 -10.34 1.83
N HIS A 30 17.14 -10.89 2.24
CA HIS A 30 15.79 -10.37 1.99
C HIS A 30 15.17 -9.69 3.22
N ARG A 31 15.92 -9.41 4.28
CA ARG A 31 15.40 -8.76 5.51
C ARG A 31 15.19 -7.25 5.41
N ARG A 32 15.36 -6.68 4.22
CA ARG A 32 15.04 -5.29 3.92
C ARG A 32 13.84 -5.23 3.00
N CYS A 33 12.90 -4.34 3.31
CA CYS A 33 11.79 -4.09 2.43
C CYS A 33 12.30 -3.48 1.11
N PRO A 34 12.02 -4.07 -0.07
CA PRO A 34 12.49 -3.53 -1.35
C PRO A 34 11.82 -2.21 -1.76
N HIS A 35 10.74 -1.80 -1.07
CA HIS A 35 10.07 -0.52 -1.32
C HIS A 35 10.74 0.63 -0.56
N CYS A 36 10.81 0.52 0.77
CA CYS A 36 11.36 1.59 1.63
C CYS A 36 12.83 1.39 2.03
N TRP A 37 13.44 0.26 1.67
CA TRP A 37 14.83 -0.12 1.92
C TRP A 37 15.24 -0.27 3.40
N LYS A 38 14.30 -0.14 4.34
CA LYS A 38 14.52 -0.36 5.77
C LYS A 38 14.52 -1.83 6.16
N TYR A 39 15.23 -2.17 7.23
CA TYR A 39 15.11 -3.51 7.83
C TYR A 39 13.76 -3.69 8.50
N TYR A 40 13.21 -4.90 8.44
CA TYR A 40 11.99 -5.22 9.14
C TYR A 40 12.17 -5.10 10.66
N GLY A 41 11.18 -4.52 11.33
CA GLY A 41 11.22 -4.20 12.76
C GLY A 41 12.00 -2.92 13.12
N GLU A 42 12.63 -2.26 12.15
CA GLU A 42 13.36 -1.01 12.38
C GLU A 42 12.44 0.20 12.13
N SER A 43 12.31 1.04 13.16
CA SER A 43 11.64 2.33 13.10
C SER A 43 12.65 3.48 13.00
N ASP A 44 12.29 4.52 12.25
CA ASP A 44 13.06 5.76 12.26
C ASP A 44 12.95 6.46 13.64
N PRO A 45 13.94 7.29 14.03
CA PRO A 45 13.87 8.02 15.28
C PRO A 45 12.57 8.79 15.43
N ASP A 46 11.90 8.63 16.58
CA ASP A 46 10.63 9.29 16.94
C ASP A 46 9.42 8.95 16.05
N LEU A 47 9.50 7.94 15.18
CA LEU A 47 8.40 7.51 14.31
C LEU A 47 7.99 6.06 14.56
N ASP A 48 6.69 5.74 14.56
CA ASP A 48 6.18 4.36 14.61
C ASP A 48 5.96 3.77 13.21
N ASN A 49 7.04 3.71 12.44
CA ASN A 49 7.01 3.31 11.03
C ASN A 49 7.83 2.04 10.75
N ALA A 50 8.01 1.19 11.77
CA ALA A 50 8.58 -0.12 11.60
C ALA A 50 7.69 -0.97 10.68
N GLU A 51 8.33 -1.64 9.73
CA GLU A 51 7.69 -2.57 8.80
C GLU A 51 7.71 -4.00 9.35
N VAL A 52 6.64 -4.75 9.05
CA VAL A 52 6.56 -6.18 9.33
C VAL A 52 6.63 -6.92 7.99
N PRO A 53 7.41 -8.00 7.86
CA PRO A 53 7.53 -8.71 6.60
C PRO A 53 6.26 -9.50 6.31
N VAL A 54 5.76 -9.39 5.09
CA VAL A 54 4.63 -10.14 4.55
C VAL A 54 5.09 -10.88 3.30
N ARG A 55 4.74 -12.16 3.19
CA ARG A 55 5.07 -12.99 2.03
C ARG A 55 3.91 -13.04 1.05
N LEU A 56 4.13 -12.54 -0.15
CA LEU A 56 3.17 -12.62 -1.25
C LEU A 56 3.11 -14.03 -1.84
N ARG A 57 2.04 -14.35 -2.59
CA ARG A 57 1.89 -15.64 -3.30
C ARG A 57 3.02 -15.93 -4.30
N CYS A 58 3.67 -14.89 -4.82
CA CYS A 58 4.85 -14.99 -5.68
C CYS A 58 6.17 -15.16 -4.90
N ASN A 59 6.12 -15.45 -3.59
CA ASN A 59 7.22 -15.60 -2.65
C ASN A 59 8.08 -14.34 -2.38
N HIS A 60 7.78 -13.20 -2.99
CA HIS A 60 8.40 -11.94 -2.60
C HIS A 60 7.98 -11.52 -1.18
N VAL A 61 8.92 -10.96 -0.44
CA VAL A 61 8.69 -10.42 0.91
C VAL A 61 8.75 -8.89 0.84
N LEU A 62 7.70 -8.24 1.33
CA LEU A 62 7.58 -6.77 1.39
C LEU A 62 7.05 -6.34 2.76
N GLY A 63 7.14 -5.04 3.07
CA GLY A 63 6.56 -4.48 4.29
C GLY A 63 5.04 -4.40 4.21
N ASP A 64 4.35 -4.77 5.28
CA ASP A 64 2.90 -4.68 5.39
C ASP A 64 2.38 -3.25 5.13
N LYS A 65 2.91 -2.26 5.85
CA LYS A 65 2.44 -0.86 5.70
C LYS A 65 2.79 -0.33 4.31
N CYS A 66 3.96 -0.69 3.77
CA CYS A 66 4.33 -0.40 2.38
C CYS A 66 3.34 -0.99 1.38
N LEU A 67 2.89 -2.23 1.55
CA LEU A 67 1.92 -2.87 0.67
C LEU A 67 0.54 -2.21 0.78
N GLN A 68 0.12 -1.86 2.00
CA GLN A 68 -1.13 -1.13 2.23
C GLN A 68 -1.11 0.27 1.61
N ASP A 69 0.04 0.95 1.56
CA ASP A 69 0.17 2.25 0.90
C ASP A 69 0.19 2.11 -0.63
N LEU A 70 1.02 1.21 -1.15
CA LEU A 70 1.16 0.97 -2.60
C LEU A 70 -0.13 0.47 -3.27
N PHE A 71 -0.83 -0.43 -2.58
CA PHE A 71 -2.06 -1.05 -3.05
C PHE A 71 -3.24 -0.63 -2.19
N GLY A 72 -3.16 0.53 -1.53
CA GLY A 72 -4.27 1.12 -0.82
C GLY A 72 -5.30 1.67 -1.79
N LEU A 73 -6.59 1.52 -1.49
CA LEU A 73 -7.61 2.17 -2.28
C LEU A 73 -7.59 3.67 -2.00
N PRO A 74 -7.60 4.53 -3.03
CA PRO A 74 -7.69 5.96 -2.81
C PRO A 74 -8.99 6.26 -2.07
N GLN A 75 -8.90 7.06 -1.01
CA GLN A 75 -10.11 7.49 -0.32
C GLN A 75 -10.99 8.28 -1.28
N PRO A 76 -12.31 8.01 -1.33
CA PRO A 76 -13.21 8.74 -2.20
C PRO A 76 -13.21 10.22 -1.81
N VAL A 77 -12.62 11.07 -2.65
CA VAL A 77 -12.62 12.52 -2.46
C VAL A 77 -13.95 13.06 -2.97
N ARG A 78 -14.75 13.64 -2.08
CA ARG A 78 -15.98 14.34 -2.47
C ARG A 78 -15.64 15.73 -2.98
N VAL A 79 -15.71 15.91 -4.30
CA VAL A 79 -15.60 17.23 -4.93
C VAL A 79 -17.00 17.83 -5.03
N ASN A 80 -17.24 18.93 -4.31
CA ASN A 80 -18.48 19.69 -4.44
C ASN A 80 -18.27 20.79 -5.48
N PHE A 81 -18.85 20.62 -6.67
CA PHE A 81 -18.86 21.68 -7.67
C PHE A 81 -19.79 22.80 -7.21
N LYS A 82 -19.29 24.04 -7.30
CA LYS A 82 -20.10 25.25 -7.11
C LYS A 82 -20.43 25.80 -8.49
N GLU A 83 -21.69 26.17 -8.68
CA GLU A 83 -22.13 26.86 -9.89
C GLU A 83 -21.38 28.19 -10.04
N LEU A 84 -20.85 28.44 -11.24
CA LEU A 84 -20.24 29.72 -11.58
C LEU A 84 -21.37 30.72 -11.85
N SER A 85 -21.46 31.75 -11.01
CA SER A 85 -22.38 32.88 -11.23
C SER A 85 -21.60 34.07 -11.78
N TYR A 86 -22.07 34.63 -12.90
CA TYR A 86 -21.48 35.79 -13.54
C TYR A 86 -22.36 37.02 -13.32
N GLU A 87 -21.78 38.06 -12.74
CA GLU A 87 -22.46 39.37 -12.62
C GLU A 87 -22.52 40.07 -13.99
N PRO A 88 -23.54 40.93 -14.22
CA PRO A 88 -23.60 41.76 -15.41
C PRO A 88 -22.32 42.59 -15.59
N GLY A 89 -21.59 42.37 -16.70
CA GLY A 89 -20.33 43.05 -17.00
C GLY A 89 -19.05 42.27 -16.65
N SER A 90 -19.17 41.05 -16.10
CA SER A 90 -18.02 40.16 -15.96
C SER A 90 -17.53 39.65 -17.33
N LYS A 91 -16.22 39.48 -17.48
CA LYS A 91 -15.57 39.06 -18.74
C LYS A 91 -15.35 37.54 -18.86
N GLY A 92 -15.90 36.76 -17.92
CA GLY A 92 -15.39 35.41 -17.67
C GLY A 92 -14.15 35.47 -16.80
#